data_AF-A0A431JA63-F1
#
_entry.id   AF-A0A431JA63-F1
#
_cell.length_a   1.000
_cell.length_b   1.000
_cell.length_c   1.000
_cell.angle_alpha   90.00
_cell.angle_beta   90.00
_cell.angle_gamma   90.00
#
_symmetry.space_group_name_H-M   'P 1'
#
loop_
_entity.id
_entity.type
_entity.pdbx_description
1 polymer ?
#
loop_
_entity_poly.entity_id
_entity_poly.type
_entity_poly.pdbx_seq_one_letter_code
_entity_poly.pdbx_strand_id
1 'polypeptide(L)'
;MGRFVIVVYKPKLGKDEQLLGLVARHWRALQAQGLVTERAPYAMKAADGSVVEVFEWRSKQAIDQAHHNPAVLALWAEFEAVCEYRLLSALAEAQQIFAEFEPLEL
;
A
#
# COMPACT_ATOMS: atom_id res chain seq x y z
N MET A 1 19.23 -4.63 -4.80
CA MET A 1 18.45 -3.81 -5.77
C MET A 1 17.05 -3.61 -5.19
N GLY A 2 16.55 -2.38 -5.29
CA GLY A 2 15.21 -2.02 -4.80
C GLY A 2 14.10 -2.80 -5.52
N ARG A 3 12.94 -2.91 -4.87
CA ARG A 3 11.76 -3.60 -5.39
C ARG A 3 10.55 -2.70 -5.27
N PHE A 4 10.09 -2.17 -6.40
CA PHE A 4 8.80 -1.49 -6.45
C PHE A 4 7.66 -2.49 -6.29
N VAL A 5 6.66 -2.08 -5.52
CA VAL A 5 5.45 -2.85 -5.26
C VAL A 5 4.26 -1.93 -5.49
N ILE A 6 3.23 -2.50 -6.12
CA ILE A 6 1.91 -1.89 -6.28
C ILE A 6 0.95 -2.77 -5.48
N VAL A 7 0.30 -2.20 -4.47
CA VAL A 7 -0.72 -2.89 -3.67
C VAL A 7 -2.08 -2.24 -3.88
N VAL A 8 -3.12 -3.07 -3.94
CA VAL A 8 -4.51 -2.63 -4.00
C VAL A 8 -5.23 -3.06 -2.72
N TYR A 9 -5.76 -2.07 -2.01
CA TYR A 9 -6.55 -2.22 -0.80
C TYR A 9 -8.01 -1.88 -1.11
N LYS A 10 -8.91 -2.85 -0.99
CA LYS A 10 -10.35 -2.60 -1.03
C LYS A 10 -10.86 -2.34 0.38
N PRO A 11 -11.33 -1.13 0.74
CA PRO A 11 -11.88 -0.91 2.07
C PRO A 11 -13.09 -1.80 2.30
N LYS A 12 -13.19 -2.35 3.52
CA LYS A 12 -14.43 -2.96 3.99
C LYS A 12 -15.49 -1.87 4.18
N LEU A 13 -16.76 -2.25 4.26
CA LEU A 13 -17.87 -1.31 4.36
C LEU A 13 -17.70 -0.34 5.55
N GLY A 14 -17.66 0.97 5.28
CA GLY A 14 -17.53 2.03 6.28
C GLY A 14 -16.12 2.17 6.88
N LYS A 15 -15.10 1.64 6.22
CA LYS A 15 -13.69 1.65 6.68
C LYS A 15 -12.78 2.56 5.86
N ASP A 16 -13.36 3.36 4.97
CA ASP A 16 -12.68 4.23 4.01
C ASP A 16 -11.68 5.16 4.69
N GLU A 17 -12.12 5.97 5.65
CA GLU A 17 -11.26 6.92 6.38
C GLU A 17 -10.16 6.22 7.20
N GLN A 18 -10.48 5.05 7.77
CA GLN A 18 -9.52 4.27 8.55
C GLN A 18 -8.41 3.73 7.64
N LEU A 19 -8.77 3.20 6.48
CA LEU A 19 -7.81 2.74 5.48
C LEU A 19 -6.93 3.89 4.99
N LEU A 20 -7.52 5.05 4.67
CA LEU A 20 -6.75 6.23 4.23
C LEU A 20 -5.73 6.68 5.29
N GLY A 21 -6.12 6.70 6.57
CA GLY A 21 -5.21 7.00 7.67
C GLY A 21 -4.07 5.98 7.80
N LEU A 22 -4.33 4.68 7.56
CA LEU A 22 -3.29 3.65 7.54
C LEU A 22 -2.31 3.84 6.37
N VAL A 23 -2.82 4.09 5.17
CA VAL A 23 -1.98 4.31 3.97
C VAL A 23 -1.08 5.54 4.15
N ALA A 24 -1.61 6.64 4.70
CA ALA A 24 -0.84 7.88 4.96
C ALA A 24 0.37 7.68 5.91
N ARG A 25 0.30 6.69 6.81
CA ARG A 25 1.40 6.38 7.75
C ARG A 25 2.23 5.16 7.37
N HIS A 26 1.79 4.35 6.41
CA HIS A 26 2.39 3.06 6.08
C HIS A 26 3.87 3.18 5.73
N TRP A 27 4.20 3.99 4.72
CA TRP A 27 5.58 4.17 4.29
C TRP A 27 6.48 4.73 5.39
N ARG A 28 6.01 5.72 6.16
CA ARG A 28 6.79 6.30 7.27
C ARG A 28 7.10 5.24 8.34
N ALA A 29 6.16 4.35 8.63
CA ALA A 29 6.38 3.23 9.55
C ALA A 29 7.43 2.25 9.01
N LEU A 30 7.37 1.88 7.73
CA LEU A 30 8.40 1.03 7.10
C LEU A 30 9.78 1.72 7.03
N GLN A 31 9.79 3.03 6.81
CA GLN A 31 11.01 3.84 6.75
C GLN A 31 11.71 3.89 8.10
N ALA A 32 10.94 4.05 9.18
CA ALA A 32 11.47 4.03 10.55
C ALA A 32 12.14 2.69 10.91
N GLN A 33 11.75 1.59 10.24
CA GLN A 33 12.37 0.27 10.37
C GLN A 33 13.53 0.05 9.38
N GLY A 34 13.86 1.03 8.54
CA GLY A 34 14.93 0.93 7.54
C GLY A 34 14.61 -0.01 6.37
N LEU A 35 13.34 -0.30 6.08
CA LEU A 35 12.94 -1.33 5.12
C LEU A 35 12.68 -0.81 3.70
N VAL A 36 12.33 0.46 3.56
CA VAL A 36 12.05 1.14 2.28
C VAL A 36 13.15 2.15 1.92
N THR A 37 13.24 2.50 0.64
CA THR A 37 14.18 3.53 0.17
C THR A 37 13.72 4.94 0.60
N GLU A 38 14.51 5.96 0.26
CA GLU A 38 14.15 7.36 0.53
C GLU A 38 13.13 7.92 -0.49
N ARG A 39 12.76 7.14 -1.50
CA ARG A 39 11.74 7.56 -2.47
C ARG A 39 10.37 7.52 -1.80
N ALA A 40 9.72 8.69 -1.79
CA ALA A 40 8.37 8.84 -1.27
C ALA A 40 7.39 7.91 -2.01
N PRO A 41 6.37 7.39 -1.32
CA PRO A 41 5.33 6.57 -1.93
C PRO A 41 4.37 7.46 -2.73
N TYR A 42 3.55 6.83 -3.57
CA TYR A 42 2.36 7.44 -4.14
C TYR A 42 1.14 6.62 -3.76
N ALA A 43 0.03 7.30 -3.47
CA ALA A 43 -1.26 6.65 -3.31
C ALA A 43 -2.30 7.31 -4.21
N MET A 44 -3.24 6.49 -4.66
CA MET A 44 -4.30 6.89 -5.57
C MET A 44 -5.55 6.04 -5.31
N LYS A 45 -6.69 6.48 -5.81
CA LYS A 45 -7.99 5.83 -5.62
C LYS A 45 -8.55 5.41 -6.97
N ALA A 46 -8.98 4.16 -7.05
CA ALA A 46 -9.69 3.59 -8.19
C ALA A 46 -11.18 4.00 -8.17
N ALA A 47 -11.83 3.92 -9.32
CA ALA A 47 -13.24 4.23 -9.51
C ALA A 47 -14.16 3.35 -8.65
N ASP A 48 -13.73 2.14 -8.32
CA ASP A 48 -14.47 1.24 -7.42
C ASP A 48 -14.27 1.58 -5.93
N GLY A 49 -13.46 2.59 -5.60
CA GLY A 49 -13.14 3.00 -4.23
C GLY A 49 -11.94 2.25 -3.61
N SER A 50 -11.29 1.35 -4.34
CA SER A 50 -10.02 0.74 -3.87
C SER A 50 -8.91 1.79 -3.80
N VAL A 51 -8.04 1.66 -2.82
CA VAL A 51 -6.80 2.45 -2.71
C VAL A 51 -5.65 1.68 -3.34
N VAL A 52 -4.89 2.34 -4.20
CA VAL A 52 -3.67 1.81 -4.82
C VAL A 52 -2.48 2.54 -4.25
N GLU A 53 -1.48 1.82 -3.73
CA GLU A 53 -0.24 2.38 -3.20
C GLU A 53 0.96 1.83 -3.98
N VAL A 54 1.89 2.72 -4.33
CA VAL A 54 3.15 2.39 -4.98
C VAL A 54 4.30 2.86 -4.09
N PHE A 55 5.18 1.93 -3.72
CA PHE A 55 6.38 2.24 -2.95
C PHE A 55 7.51 1.26 -3.26
N GLU A 56 8.71 1.57 -2.75
CA GLU A 56 9.92 0.79 -3.02
C GLU A 56 10.55 0.22 -1.74
N TRP A 57 10.66 -1.10 -1.67
CA TRP A 57 11.51 -1.78 -0.70
C TRP A 57 12.99 -1.63 -1.04
N ARG A 58 13.86 -1.55 -0.03
CA ARG A 58 15.32 -1.50 -0.25
C ARG A 58 15.87 -2.73 -0.98
N SER A 59 15.32 -3.90 -0.68
CA SER A 59 15.78 -5.17 -1.24
C SER A 59 14.77 -6.29 -0.99
N LYS A 60 15.02 -7.47 -1.58
CA LYS A 60 14.29 -8.70 -1.24
C LYS A 60 14.47 -9.07 0.24
N GLN A 61 15.68 -8.91 0.78
CA GLN A 61 15.96 -9.16 2.19
C GLN A 61 15.15 -8.24 3.12
N ALA A 62 14.92 -6.98 2.74
CA ALA A 62 14.08 -6.07 3.51
C ALA A 62 12.62 -6.55 3.56
N ILE A 63 12.10 -7.13 2.47
CA ILE A 63 10.78 -7.78 2.45
C ILE A 63 10.78 -8.96 3.43
N ASP A 64 11.79 -9.82 3.39
CA ASP A 64 11.87 -10.98 4.28
C ASP A 64 11.97 -10.55 5.77
N GLN A 65 12.71 -9.48 6.06
CA GLN A 65 12.79 -8.87 7.40
C GLN A 65 11.44 -8.31 7.86
N ALA A 66 10.69 -7.67 6.97
CA ALA A 66 9.38 -7.11 7.27
C ALA A 66 8.41 -8.18 7.82
N HIS A 67 8.43 -9.39 7.28
CA HIS A 67 7.60 -10.52 7.73
C HIS A 67 7.94 -11.03 9.14
N HIS A 68 9.06 -10.60 9.71
CA HIS A 68 9.48 -10.96 11.07
C HIS A 68 9.57 -9.72 11.99
N ASN A 69 9.24 -8.54 11.49
CA ASN A 69 9.33 -7.29 12.25
C ASN A 69 8.02 -7.05 13.02
N PRO A 70 8.03 -7.01 14.37
CA PRO A 70 6.81 -6.84 15.16
C PRO A 70 6.03 -5.56 14.87
N ALA A 71 6.72 -4.44 14.58
CA ALA A 71 6.07 -3.18 14.26
C ALA A 71 5.35 -3.23 12.90
N VAL A 72 5.93 -3.95 11.93
CA VAL A 72 5.31 -4.15 10.61
C VAL A 72 4.13 -5.10 10.71
N LEU A 73 4.26 -6.21 11.44
CA LEU A 73 3.18 -7.17 11.65
C LEU A 73 1.97 -6.53 12.35
N ALA A 74 2.21 -5.69 13.37
CA ALA A 74 1.15 -4.94 14.03
C ALA A 74 0.43 -4.00 13.06
N LEU A 75 1.18 -3.27 12.22
CA LEU A 75 0.62 -2.39 11.20
C LEU A 75 -0.20 -3.17 10.15
N TRP A 76 0.30 -4.30 9.68
CA TRP A 76 -0.43 -5.14 8.71
C TRP A 76 -1.70 -5.75 9.31
N ALA A 77 -1.71 -6.11 10.59
CA ALA A 77 -2.94 -6.54 11.28
C ALA A 77 -4.02 -5.44 11.28
N GLU A 78 -3.63 -4.15 11.38
CA GLU A 78 -4.58 -3.04 11.24
C GLU A 78 -5.13 -2.94 9.81
N PHE A 79 -4.31 -3.16 8.78
CA PHE A 79 -4.77 -3.24 7.39
C PHE A 79 -5.76 -4.39 7.18
N GLU A 80 -5.44 -5.58 7.68
CA GLU A 80 -6.31 -6.76 7.60
C GLU A 80 -7.67 -6.52 8.28
N ALA A 81 -7.71 -5.70 9.33
CA ALA A 81 -8.96 -5.34 10.00
C ALA A 81 -9.88 -4.48 9.11
N VAL A 82 -9.32 -3.60 8.27
CA VAL A 82 -10.08 -2.55 7.57
C VAL A 82 -10.22 -2.74 6.05
N CYS A 83 -9.43 -3.60 5.43
CA CYS A 83 -9.45 -3.81 3.98
C CYS A 83 -9.29 -5.27 3.57
N GLU A 84 -9.50 -5.53 2.29
CA GLU A 84 -9.12 -6.77 1.60
C GLU A 84 -8.09 -6.45 0.53
N TYR A 85 -7.10 -7.32 0.36
CA TYR A 85 -6.15 -7.19 -0.74
C TYR A 85 -6.76 -7.67 -2.05
N ARG A 86 -6.57 -6.90 -3.12
CA ARG A 86 -7.03 -7.25 -4.47
C ARG A 86 -5.86 -7.34 -5.44
N LEU A 87 -6.05 -8.11 -6.51
CA LEU A 87 -5.11 -8.12 -7.62
C LEU A 87 -5.18 -6.78 -8.34
N LEU A 88 -4.02 -6.24 -8.76
CA LEU A 88 -3.99 -5.05 -9.61
C LEU A 88 -4.82 -5.23 -10.88
N SER A 89 -4.77 -6.42 -11.48
CA SER A 89 -5.56 -6.77 -12.67
C SER A 89 -7.07 -6.82 -12.45
N ALA A 90 -7.54 -6.81 -11.20
CA ALA A 90 -8.97 -6.74 -10.90
C ALA A 90 -9.54 -5.32 -11.03
N LEU A 91 -8.68 -4.30 -11.10
CA LEU A 91 -9.10 -2.92 -11.33
C LEU A 91 -9.41 -2.70 -12.82
N ALA A 92 -10.48 -1.96 -13.12
CA ALA A 92 -10.90 -1.69 -14.49
C ALA A 92 -9.86 -0.84 -15.23
N GLU A 93 -9.23 0.09 -14.52
CA GLU A 93 -8.18 0.98 -14.96
C GLU A 93 -6.94 0.19 -15.44
N ALA A 94 -6.61 -0.91 -14.75
CA ALA A 94 -5.46 -1.76 -15.09
C ALA A 94 -5.64 -2.55 -16.39
N GLN A 95 -6.83 -2.50 -17.01
CA GLN A 95 -7.09 -3.08 -18.33
C GLN A 95 -6.87 -2.09 -19.47
N GLN A 96 -6.52 -0.84 -19.16
CA GLN A 96 -6.22 0.21 -20.13
C GLN A 96 -4.72 0.32 -20.37
N ILE A 97 -4.32 0.77 -21.57
CA ILE A 97 -2.91 1.09 -21.88
C ILE A 97 -2.42 2.23 -20.99
N PHE A 98 -3.29 3.21 -20.73
CA PHE A 98 -3.06 4.32 -19.81
C PHE A 98 -4.04 4.19 -18.66
N ALA A 99 -3.58 3.60 -17.55
CA ALA A 99 -4.38 3.46 -16.35
C ALA A 99 -4.35 4.79 -15.56
N GLU A 100 -5.53 5.40 -15.37
CA GLU A 100 -5.69 6.68 -14.69
C GLU A 100 -6.39 6.46 -13.35
N PHE A 101 -5.94 7.13 -12.29
CA PHE A 101 -6.48 7.02 -10.94
C PHE A 101 -6.60 8.42 -10.31
N GLU A 102 -7.50 8.59 -9.34
CA GLU A 102 -7.59 9.84 -8.58
C GLU A 102 -6.43 9.93 -7.56
N PRO A 103 -5.71 11.07 -7.45
CA PRO A 103 -4.62 11.19 -6.48
C PRO A 103 -5.14 11.20 -5.04
N LEU A 104 -4.35 10.65 -4.12
CA LEU A 104 -4.55 10.76 -2.67
C LEU A 104 -3.36 11.49 -2.03
N GLU A 105 -3.64 12.40 -1.10
CA GLU A 105 -2.62 13.10 -0.31
C GLU A 105 -2.16 12.21 0.88
N LEU A 106 -0.84 12.20 1.16
CA LEU A 106 -0.17 11.32 2.16
C LEU A 106 0.56 12.10 3.28
#